data_AF-A0A953KEB0-F1
#
_entry.id   AF-A0A953KEB0-F1
#
_cell.length_a   1.000
_cell.length_b   1.000
_cell.length_c   1.000
_cell.angle_alpha   90.00
_cell.angle_beta   90.00
_cell.angle_gamma   90.00
#
_symmetry.space_group_name_H-M   'P 1'
#
loop_
_entity.id
_entity.type
_entity.pdbx_description
1 polymer ?
#
loop_
_entity_poly.entity_id
_entity_poly.type
_entity_poly.pdbx_seq_one_letter_code
_entity_poly.pdbx_strand_id
1 'polypeptide(L)' 'MSSLLLAGCTQYWTKPNTNRQETAKDLSDCRIQANQGNAKIYTAEQLETPCMVGKGYNLSYNPPKQ' A
#
# COMPACT_ATOMS: atom_id res chain seq x y z
N MET A 1 -4.05 29.47 -19.51
CA MET A 1 -4.53 28.65 -18.38
C MET A 1 -3.49 27.57 -18.12
N SER A 2 -2.54 27.81 -17.20
CA SER A 2 -1.56 26.80 -16.83
C SER A 2 -2.20 25.84 -15.83
N SER A 3 -2.64 24.69 -16.33
CA SER A 3 -3.02 23.56 -15.47
C SER A 3 -1.75 22.97 -14.87
N LEU A 4 -1.43 23.33 -13.62
CA LEU A 4 -0.47 22.58 -12.82
C LEU A 4 -1.06 21.17 -12.62
N LEU A 5 -0.53 20.19 -13.35
CA LEU A 5 -0.71 18.78 -13.05
C LEU A 5 -0.10 18.54 -11.67
N LEU A 6 -0.94 18.51 -10.64
CA LEU A 6 -0.59 17.90 -9.36
C LEU A 6 -0.38 16.41 -9.62
N ALA A 7 0.80 16.03 -10.09
CA ALA A 7 1.32 14.69 -9.95
C ALA A 7 1.54 14.48 -8.45
N GLY A 8 0.46 14.25 -7.72
CA GLY A 8 0.53 13.82 -6.33
C GLY A 8 1.39 12.57 -6.29
N CYS A 9 2.50 12.64 -5.55
CA CYS A 9 3.43 11.54 -5.34
C CYS A 9 2.71 10.40 -4.62
N THR A 10 1.87 9.65 -5.34
CA THR A 10 1.14 8.52 -4.80
C THR A 10 2.11 7.36 -4.72
N GLN A 11 2.39 6.88 -3.51
CA GLN A 11 3.20 5.69 -3.30
C GLN A 11 2.32 4.44 -3.37
N TYR A 12 2.83 3.41 -4.01
CA TYR A 12 2.20 2.12 -4.17
C TYR A 12 3.06 1.04 -3.53
N TRP A 13 2.41 0.08 -2.88
CA TRP A 13 3.07 -1.16 -2.49
C TRP A 13 3.36 -1.99 -3.74
N THR A 14 4.62 -2.38 -3.92
CA THR A 14 5.06 -3.15 -5.08
C THR A 14 5.93 -4.32 -4.66
N LYS A 15 5.78 -5.44 -5.37
CA LYS A 15 6.58 -6.64 -5.19
C LYS A 15 6.88 -7.24 -6.57
N PRO A 16 8.09 -7.78 -6.81
CA PRO A 16 8.39 -8.43 -8.08
C PRO A 16 7.41 -9.57 -8.38
N ASN A 17 6.95 -9.64 -9.63
CA ASN A 17 6.01 -10.65 -10.12
C ASN A 17 4.62 -10.65 -9.48
N THR A 18 4.25 -9.57 -8.81
CA THR A 18 2.93 -9.41 -8.21
C THR A 18 2.14 -8.35 -8.97
N ASN A 19 0.89 -8.65 -9.28
CA ASN A 19 0.00 -7.73 -9.98
C ASN A 19 -0.79 -6.83 -9.00
N ARG A 20 -1.55 -5.89 -9.55
CA ARG A 20 -2.35 -4.97 -8.75
C ARG A 20 -3.46 -5.65 -7.94
N GLN A 21 -4.07 -6.72 -8.45
CA GLN A 21 -5.13 -7.45 -7.74
C GLN A 21 -4.58 -8.17 -6.50
N GLU A 22 -3.45 -8.86 -6.63
CA GLU A 22 -2.77 -9.52 -5.52
C GLU A 22 -2.32 -8.52 -4.47
N THR A 23 -1.74 -7.39 -4.91
CA THR A 23 -1.34 -6.29 -4.02
C THR A 23 -2.55 -5.76 -3.23
N ALA A 24 -3.68 -5.52 -3.90
CA ALA A 24 -4.90 -5.05 -3.25
C ALA A 24 -5.48 -6.07 -2.26
N LYS A 25 -5.41 -7.35 -2.59
CA LYS A 25 -5.81 -8.44 -1.70
C LYS A 25 -4.93 -8.46 -0.44
N ASP A 26 -3.61 -8.43 -0.61
CA ASP A 26 -2.68 -8.43 0.53
C ASP A 26 -2.87 -7.21 1.43
N LEU A 27 -3.13 -6.03 0.84
CA LEU A 27 -3.45 -4.82 1.59
C LEU A 27 -4.71 -4.97 2.44
N SER A 28 -5.77 -5.54 1.85
CA SER A 28 -7.01 -5.81 2.58
C SER A 28 -6.77 -6.79 3.73
N ASP A 29 -6.02 -7.86 3.49
CA ASP A 29 -5.72 -8.87 4.50
C ASP A 29 -4.87 -8.26 5.64
N CYS A 30 -3.88 -7.42 5.32
CA CYS A 30 -3.08 -6.68 6.30
C CYS A 30 -3.93 -5.74 7.16
N ARG A 31 -4.89 -5.03 6.54
CA ARG A 31 -5.81 -4.15 7.28
C ARG A 31 -6.71 -4.91 8.24
N ILE A 32 -7.22 -6.07 7.81
CA ILE A 32 -8.04 -6.94 8.66
C ILE A 32 -7.24 -7.44 9.86
N GLN A 33 -6.00 -7.90 9.65
CA GLN A 33 -5.14 -8.37 10.72
C GLN A 33 -4.80 -7.27 11.73
N ALA A 34 -4.47 -6.07 11.24
CA ALA A 34 -4.12 -4.98 12.14
C ALA A 34 -5.32 -4.42 12.91
N ASN A 35 -6.54 -4.49 12.35
CA ASN A 35 -7.77 -4.15 13.07
C ASN A 35 -8.14 -5.12 14.21
N GLN A 36 -7.49 -6.30 14.29
CA GLN A 36 -7.69 -7.23 15.40
C GLN A 36 -6.86 -6.88 16.65
N GLY A 37 -5.85 -6.01 16.53
CA GLY A 37 -5.02 -5.56 17.65
C GLY A 37 -5.31 -4.11 18.02
N ASN A 38 -6.00 -3.89 19.15
CA ASN A 38 -6.23 -2.60 19.83
C ASN A 38 -6.10 -1.35 18.94
N ALA A 39 -7.26 -0.85 18.50
CA ALA A 39 -7.43 0.33 17.64
C ALA A 39 -6.78 1.60 18.22
N LYS A 40 -5.48 1.78 17.99
CA LYS A 40 -4.86 3.10 17.96
C LYS A 40 -5.14 3.70 16.59
N ILE A 41 -5.36 5.02 16.55
CA ILE A 41 -5.54 5.75 15.28
C ILE A 41 -4.20 5.73 14.55
N TYR A 42 -4.04 4.79 13.63
CA TYR A 42 -2.92 4.71 12.71
C TYR A 42 -3.37 5.17 11.32
N THR A 43 -2.46 5.82 10.60
CA THR A 43 -2.66 6.02 9.16
C THR A 43 -2.71 4.65 8.46
N ALA A 44 -3.37 4.57 7.30
CA ALA A 44 -3.43 3.33 6.52
C ALA A 44 -2.03 2.77 6.25
N GLU A 45 -1.07 3.65 5.95
CA GLU A 45 0.33 3.27 5.72
C GLU A 45 0.96 2.64 6.97
N GLN A 46 0.89 3.30 8.14
CA GLN A 46 1.44 2.76 9.39
C GLN A 46 0.84 1.40 9.78
N LEU A 47 -0.42 1.20 9.43
CA LEU A 47 -1.16 -0.03 9.70
C LEU A 47 -0.76 -1.17 8.75
N GLU A 48 -0.50 -0.84 7.49
CA GLU A 48 -0.11 -1.80 6.44
C GLU A 48 1.38 -2.11 6.44
N THR A 49 2.25 -1.13 6.75
CA THR A 49 3.72 -1.22 6.64
C THR A 49 4.30 -2.50 7.24
N PRO A 50 4.06 -2.86 8.52
CA PRO A 50 4.69 -4.04 9.10
C PRO A 50 4.29 -5.33 8.39
N CYS A 51 3.04 -5.44 7.95
CA CYS A 51 2.52 -6.62 7.26
C CYS A 51 3.01 -6.68 5.80
N MET A 52 2.94 -5.56 5.07
CA MET A 52 3.34 -5.48 3.67
C MET A 52 4.85 -5.69 3.50
N VAL A 53 5.67 -5.08 4.37
CA VAL A 53 7.12 -5.32 4.40
C VAL A 53 7.42 -6.78 4.74
N GLY A 54 6.71 -7.38 5.72
CA GLY A 54 6.84 -8.81 6.04
C GLY A 54 6.49 -9.74 4.88
N LYS A 55 5.58 -9.34 4.00
CA LYS A 55 5.24 -10.05 2.76
C LYS A 55 6.23 -9.80 1.60
N GLY A 56 7.21 -8.93 1.79
CA GLY A 56 8.24 -8.59 0.80
C GLY A 56 7.84 -7.48 -0.18
N TYR A 57 6.86 -6.65 0.17
CA TYR A 57 6.52 -5.46 -0.61
C TYR A 57 7.38 -4.26 -0.20
N ASN A 58 7.60 -3.36 -1.15
CA ASN A 58 8.24 -2.08 -0.95
C ASN A 58 7.39 -0.94 -1.52
N LEU A 59 7.46 0.23 -0.91
CA LEU A 59 6.84 1.43 -1.46
C LEU A 59 7.60 1.90 -2.70
N SER A 60 6.86 2.22 -3.75
CA SER A 60 7.36 2.69 -5.03
C SER A 60 6.44 3.77 -5.56
N TYR A 61 6.99 4.75 -6.28
CA TYR A 61 6.19 5.73 -7.02
C TYR A 61 5.65 5.16 -8.35
N ASN A 62 6.13 3.98 -8.74
CA ASN A 62 5.60 3.24 -9.88
C ASN A 62 4.51 2.28 -9.41
N PRO A 63 3.33 2.26 -10.03
CA PRO A 63 2.28 1.31 -9.68
C PRO A 63 2.70 -0.14 -9.97
N PRO A 64 2.09 -1.13 -9.31
CA PRO A 64 2.27 -2.54 -9.64
C PRO A 64 1.88 -2.81 -11.10
N LYS A 65 2.43 -3.89 -11.66
CA LYS A 65 2.01 -4.36 -12.99
C LYS A 65 0.49 -4.60 -12.98
N GLN A 66 -0.18 -4.23 -14.08
CA GLN A 66 -1.62 -4.43 -14.25
C GLN A 66 -1.95 -5.92 -14.28
#